data_AF-A0A836C9Q2-F1
#
_entry.id   AF-A0A836C9Q2-F1
#
_cell.length_a   1.000
_cell.length_b   1.000
_cell.length_c   1.000
_cell.angle_alpha   90.00
_cell.angle_beta   90.00
_cell.angle_gamma   90.00
#
_symmetry.space_group_name_H-M   'P 1'
#
loop_
_entity.id
_entity.type
_entity.pdbx_description
1 polymer ?
#
loop_
_entity_poly.entity_id
_entity_poly.type
_entity_poly.pdbx_seq_one_letter_code
_entity_poly.pdbx_strand_id
1 'polypeptide(L)'
;MADAKAIAVPNARTLGTAVRVLYIAITIMLGVYVGYSSVHNVIPDYVSYGGAQACFACDNGWNWHVILMSLAFGVISTESILAFKAPLVDHKPSQMWVHLAAQTLVGVVAVIGLVAIIQAKIYSHSDHMYSVHAWTGAIALLLYFLQYVVGLLAFVVFKRGLAPHALRVVTYWHAALGKLTFFAGIGCCINGWADIQMMMMSGQPTYGSATLLASASAVAYWGLSACMCQLMLVNSPAEEAALRDARIAAALDRKGSVTGGGSSGGADTPSDATDGSPMAVQQHGYAA
;
A
#
# COMPACT_ATOMS: atom_id res chain seq x y z
N MET A 1 26.63 -14.70 -31.89
CA MET A 1 25.72 -14.77 -30.73
C MET A 1 25.55 -13.35 -30.22
N ALA A 2 24.36 -12.79 -30.37
CA ALA A 2 24.08 -11.39 -30.08
C ALA A 2 24.25 -11.10 -28.59
N ASP A 3 24.93 -10.00 -28.27
CA ASP A 3 24.94 -9.36 -26.96
C ASP A 3 23.50 -9.16 -26.49
N ALA A 4 23.06 -10.00 -25.56
CA ALA A 4 21.89 -9.73 -24.76
C ALA A 4 22.25 -8.53 -23.88
N LYS A 5 22.03 -7.32 -24.42
CA LYS A 5 22.11 -6.05 -23.71
C LYS A 5 21.26 -6.21 -22.46
N ALA A 6 21.92 -6.43 -21.31
CA ALA A 6 21.25 -6.57 -20.03
C ALA A 6 20.33 -5.36 -19.90
N ILE A 7 19.02 -5.60 -19.95
CA ILE A 7 18.03 -4.55 -19.76
C ILE A 7 18.27 -4.05 -18.35
N ALA A 8 18.89 -2.88 -18.24
CA ALA A 8 19.21 -2.28 -16.95
C ALA A 8 17.88 -2.05 -16.24
N VAL A 9 17.62 -2.86 -15.21
CA VAL A 9 16.43 -2.69 -14.38
C VAL A 9 16.54 -1.30 -13.75
N PRO A 10 15.55 -0.40 -13.95
CA PRO A 10 15.62 0.94 -13.40
C PRO A 10 15.77 0.86 -11.88
N ASN A 11 16.70 1.64 -11.33
CA ASN A 11 16.89 1.69 -9.89
C ASN A 11 15.58 2.16 -9.20
N ALA A 12 15.36 1.73 -7.95
CA ALA A 12 14.11 2.00 -7.22
C ALA A 12 13.79 3.49 -7.08
N ARG A 13 14.80 4.37 -7.08
CA ARG A 13 14.62 5.84 -7.05
C ARG A 13 14.05 6.36 -8.37
N THR A 14 14.61 5.96 -9.51
CA THR A 14 14.14 6.35 -10.84
C THR A 14 12.73 5.82 -11.10
N LEU A 15 12.48 4.55 -10.78
CA LEU A 15 11.14 3.96 -10.91
C LEU A 15 10.14 4.66 -9.98
N GLY A 16 10.52 4.92 -8.73
CA GLY A 16 9.72 5.70 -7.79
C GLY A 16 9.36 7.08 -8.35
N THR A 17 10.33 7.88 -8.77
CA THR A 17 10.09 9.20 -9.36
C THR A 17 9.17 9.15 -10.59
N ALA A 18 9.36 8.17 -11.47
CA ALA A 18 8.49 7.99 -12.64
C ALA A 18 7.04 7.73 -12.22
N VAL A 19 6.82 6.83 -11.25
CA VAL A 19 5.48 6.51 -10.74
C VAL A 19 4.80 7.74 -10.14
N ARG A 20 5.53 8.57 -9.39
CA ARG A 20 5.00 9.83 -8.82
C ARG A 20 4.48 10.78 -9.90
N VAL A 21 5.34 11.08 -10.87
CA VAL A 21 5.02 12.01 -11.97
C VAL A 21 3.83 11.51 -12.77
N LEU A 22 3.79 10.20 -13.06
CA LEU A 22 2.72 9.62 -13.88
C LEU A 22 1.38 9.59 -13.14
N TYR A 23 1.33 9.23 -11.85
CA TYR A 23 0.07 9.31 -11.08
C TYR A 23 -0.45 10.75 -10.98
N ILE A 24 0.44 11.73 -10.77
CA ILE A 24 0.06 13.15 -10.76
C ILE A 24 -0.47 13.57 -12.14
N ALA A 25 0.24 13.25 -13.21
CA ALA A 25 -0.15 13.61 -14.58
C ALA A 25 -1.51 13.03 -14.96
N ILE A 26 -1.77 11.76 -14.66
CA ILE A 26 -3.06 11.13 -14.96
C ILE A 26 -4.18 11.77 -14.13
N THR A 27 -3.93 12.08 -12.85
CA THR A 27 -4.94 12.71 -12.00
C THR A 27 -5.26 14.14 -12.46
N ILE A 28 -4.27 14.90 -12.90
CA ILE A 28 -4.47 16.23 -13.52
C ILE A 28 -5.26 16.07 -14.83
N MET A 29 -4.87 15.14 -15.68
CA MET A 29 -5.55 14.88 -16.95
C MET A 29 -7.01 14.49 -16.73
N LEU A 30 -7.29 13.66 -15.72
CA LEU A 30 -8.65 13.31 -15.31
C LEU A 30 -9.43 14.54 -14.83
N GLY A 31 -8.81 15.39 -14.00
CA GLY A 31 -9.42 16.64 -13.55
C GLY A 31 -9.76 17.59 -14.70
N VAL A 32 -8.85 17.74 -15.68
CA VAL A 32 -9.08 18.53 -16.90
C VAL A 32 -10.19 17.93 -17.74
N TYR A 33 -10.19 16.61 -17.94
CA TYR A 33 -11.22 15.91 -18.70
C TYR A 33 -12.60 16.08 -18.08
N VAL A 34 -12.71 15.86 -16.77
CA VAL A 34 -13.94 16.01 -16.01
C VAL A 34 -14.39 17.47 -15.96
N GLY A 35 -13.46 18.42 -15.85
CA GLY A 35 -13.76 19.85 -15.96
C GLY A 35 -14.29 20.23 -17.34
N TYR A 36 -13.66 19.73 -18.40
CA TYR A 36 -14.10 19.94 -19.78
C TYR A 36 -15.49 19.35 -20.05
N SER A 37 -15.74 18.12 -19.60
CA SER A 37 -17.06 17.49 -19.75
C SER A 37 -18.13 18.24 -18.94
N SER A 38 -17.81 18.79 -17.78
CA SER A 38 -18.77 19.61 -17.00
C SER A 38 -19.20 20.89 -17.72
N VAL A 39 -18.31 21.48 -18.52
CA VAL A 39 -18.58 22.73 -19.25
C VAL A 39 -19.29 22.46 -20.59
N HIS A 40 -18.95 21.36 -21.26
CA HIS A 40 -19.38 21.09 -22.64
C HIS A 40 -20.43 19.98 -22.79
N ASN A 41 -20.45 19.01 -21.87
CA ASN A 41 -21.47 17.97 -21.78
C ASN A 41 -22.37 18.27 -20.59
N VAL A 42 -23.19 19.31 -20.74
CA VAL A 42 -24.49 19.33 -20.06
C VAL A 42 -25.19 18.08 -20.57
N ILE A 43 -25.21 17.01 -19.78
CA ILE A 43 -25.99 15.80 -20.08
C ILE A 43 -27.41 16.31 -20.42
N PRO A 44 -27.91 16.10 -21.65
CA PRO A 44 -29.18 16.72 -22.07
C PRO A 44 -30.41 16.31 -21.25
N ASP A 45 -30.28 15.33 -20.34
CA ASP A 45 -31.37 14.81 -19.51
C ASP A 45 -31.23 15.07 -18.00
N TYR A 46 -30.29 15.91 -17.54
CA TYR A 46 -30.27 16.37 -16.13
C TYR A 46 -30.48 17.89 -15.97
N VAL A 47 -30.93 18.58 -17.02
CA VAL A 47 -31.44 19.95 -16.88
C VAL A 47 -32.95 19.90 -16.68
N SER A 48 -33.38 19.92 -15.42
CA SER A 48 -34.38 20.90 -14.94
C SER A 48 -34.66 20.71 -13.45
N TYR A 49 -33.68 21.01 -12.58
CA TYR A 49 -33.99 21.49 -11.23
C TYR A 49 -33.05 22.67 -10.89
N GLY A 50 -33.40 23.84 -11.44
CA GLY A 50 -33.09 25.14 -10.83
C GLY A 50 -31.61 25.53 -10.68
N GLY A 51 -31.00 26.06 -11.74
CA GLY A 51 -30.25 27.32 -11.68
C GLY A 51 -28.98 27.46 -10.83
N ALA A 52 -28.36 26.40 -10.29
CA ALA A 52 -27.14 26.53 -9.48
C ALA A 52 -26.01 25.55 -9.91
N GLN A 53 -25.40 25.79 -11.07
CA GLN A 53 -24.36 24.91 -11.66
C GLN A 53 -22.94 25.04 -11.05
N ALA A 54 -22.79 25.32 -9.75
CA ALA A 54 -21.44 25.50 -9.17
C ALA A 54 -21.28 25.08 -7.70
N CYS A 55 -22.27 24.40 -7.10
CA CYS A 55 -22.11 23.94 -5.72
C CYS A 55 -21.46 22.55 -5.67
N PHE A 56 -20.53 22.35 -4.74
CA PHE A 56 -19.91 21.04 -4.45
C PHE A 56 -20.94 19.91 -4.25
N ALA A 57 -22.17 20.26 -3.85
CA ALA A 57 -23.20 19.32 -3.45
C ALA A 57 -24.23 18.97 -4.54
N CYS A 58 -24.32 19.66 -5.69
CA CYS A 58 -25.31 19.38 -6.74
C CYS A 58 -24.76 18.38 -7.79
N ASP A 59 -24.96 18.65 -9.09
CA ASP A 59 -24.61 17.76 -10.21
C ASP A 59 -23.09 17.45 -10.30
N ASN A 60 -22.24 18.38 -9.86
CA ASN A 60 -20.79 18.21 -9.92
C ASN A 60 -20.22 17.28 -8.84
N GLY A 61 -21.02 16.79 -7.89
CA GLY A 61 -20.52 15.91 -6.83
C GLY A 61 -19.98 14.57 -7.35
N TRP A 62 -20.50 14.07 -8.47
CA TRP A 62 -19.96 12.90 -9.18
C TRP A 62 -18.52 13.13 -9.66
N ASN A 63 -18.29 14.32 -10.23
CA ASN A 63 -17.00 14.74 -10.76
C ASN A 63 -15.97 14.93 -9.65
N TRP A 64 -16.37 15.59 -8.55
CA TRP A 64 -15.53 15.73 -7.37
C TRP A 64 -15.18 14.39 -6.73
N HIS A 65 -16.13 13.46 -6.66
CA HIS A 65 -15.87 12.11 -6.13
C HIS A 65 -14.74 11.42 -6.90
N VAL A 66 -14.82 11.41 -8.24
CA VAL A 66 -13.81 10.79 -9.10
C VAL A 66 -12.43 11.41 -8.89
N ILE A 67 -12.34 12.74 -8.92
CA ILE A 67 -11.07 13.46 -8.79
C ILE A 67 -10.46 13.24 -7.41
N LEU A 68 -11.26 13.39 -6.35
CA LEU A 68 -10.80 13.28 -4.97
C LEU A 68 -10.40 11.85 -4.61
N MET A 69 -11.14 10.83 -5.06
CA MET A 69 -10.77 9.43 -4.83
C MET A 69 -9.49 9.04 -5.57
N SER A 70 -9.33 9.50 -6.81
CA SER A 70 -8.12 9.29 -7.60
C SER A 70 -6.91 10.00 -7.00
N LEU A 71 -7.11 11.21 -6.48
CA LEU A 71 -6.07 11.95 -5.75
C LEU A 71 -5.68 11.22 -4.45
N ALA A 72 -6.66 10.80 -3.65
CA ALA A 72 -6.46 10.13 -2.37
C ALA A 72 -5.69 8.80 -2.55
N PHE A 73 -6.19 7.88 -3.37
CA PHE A 73 -5.61 6.55 -3.52
C PHE A 73 -4.49 6.48 -4.57
N GLY A 74 -4.59 7.23 -5.67
CA GLY A 74 -3.61 7.22 -6.75
C GLY A 74 -2.35 8.01 -6.42
N VAL A 75 -2.49 9.22 -5.89
CA VAL A 75 -1.34 10.12 -5.65
C VAL A 75 -0.89 10.07 -4.19
N ILE A 76 -1.76 10.44 -3.26
CA ILE A 76 -1.37 10.68 -1.86
C ILE A 76 -1.03 9.35 -1.17
N SER A 77 -1.83 8.30 -1.36
CA SER A 77 -1.52 6.98 -0.79
C SER A 77 -0.26 6.38 -1.42
N THR A 78 0.02 6.63 -2.69
CA THR A 78 1.27 6.21 -3.34
C THR A 78 2.47 6.87 -2.67
N GLU A 79 2.44 8.19 -2.48
CA GLU A 79 3.50 8.91 -1.78
C GLU A 79 3.70 8.42 -0.34
N SER A 80 2.60 8.13 0.35
CA SER A 80 2.64 7.59 1.71
C SER A 80 3.41 6.25 1.79
N ILE A 81 3.22 5.36 0.81
CA ILE A 81 3.94 4.07 0.78
C ILE A 81 5.39 4.27 0.33
N LEU A 82 5.62 5.14 -0.66
CA LEU A 82 6.97 5.45 -1.15
C LEU A 82 7.83 6.19 -0.12
N ALA A 83 7.24 6.80 0.90
CA ALA A 83 7.96 7.42 2.02
C ALA A 83 8.96 6.46 2.68
N PHE A 84 8.73 5.15 2.64
CA PHE A 84 9.67 4.13 3.16
C PHE A 84 10.45 3.38 2.08
N LYS A 85 9.93 3.31 0.83
CA LYS A 85 10.53 2.50 -0.25
C LYS A 85 11.40 3.30 -1.20
N ALA A 86 11.01 4.54 -1.50
CA ALA A 86 11.78 5.48 -2.32
C ALA A 86 11.68 6.89 -1.70
N PRO A 87 12.20 7.08 -0.46
CA PRO A 87 11.99 8.30 0.31
C PRO A 87 12.49 9.54 -0.41
N LEU A 88 11.76 10.65 -0.24
CA LEU A 88 12.26 12.00 -0.54
C LEU A 88 13.08 12.56 0.63
N VAL A 89 12.94 11.97 1.82
CA VAL A 89 13.63 12.38 3.05
C VAL A 89 14.36 11.18 3.65
N ASP A 90 15.69 11.28 3.79
CA ASP A 90 16.56 10.16 4.19
C ASP A 90 16.59 9.87 5.71
N HIS A 91 15.71 10.50 6.50
CA HIS A 91 15.65 10.33 7.96
C HIS A 91 14.44 9.46 8.38
N LYS A 92 14.70 8.30 8.99
CA LYS A 92 13.68 7.28 9.35
C LYS A 92 12.51 7.82 10.20
N PRO A 93 12.74 8.58 11.29
CA PRO A 93 11.63 9.20 12.02
C PRO A 93 10.79 10.14 11.15
N SER A 94 11.41 10.88 10.23
CA SER A 94 10.70 11.78 9.32
C SER A 94 9.84 11.00 8.32
N GLN A 95 10.31 9.84 7.83
CA GLN A 95 9.53 8.97 6.94
C GLN A 95 8.23 8.48 7.60
N MET A 96 8.27 8.15 8.90
CA MET A 96 7.08 7.79 9.67
C MET A 96 6.06 8.93 9.75
N TRP A 97 6.52 10.15 10.03
CA TRP A 97 5.64 11.31 10.10
C TRP A 97 5.07 11.70 8.73
N VAL A 98 5.88 11.60 7.67
CA VAL A 98 5.41 11.78 6.29
C VAL A 98 4.35 10.74 5.94
N HIS A 99 4.58 9.46 6.26
CA HIS A 99 3.59 8.41 6.04
C HIS A 99 2.27 8.69 6.77
N LEU A 100 2.35 9.03 8.06
CA LEU A 100 1.17 9.35 8.87
C LEU A 100 0.43 10.58 8.34
N ALA A 101 1.13 11.68 8.06
CA ALA A 101 0.53 12.91 7.55
C ALA A 101 -0.12 12.68 6.18
N ALA A 102 0.55 11.96 5.28
CA ALA A 102 0.01 11.60 3.98
C ALA A 102 -1.23 10.71 4.12
N GLN A 103 -1.21 9.67 4.96
CA GLN A 103 -2.41 8.87 5.18
C GLN A 103 -3.53 9.70 5.82
N THR A 104 -3.25 10.57 6.77
CA THR A 104 -4.28 11.46 7.33
C THR A 104 -4.95 12.28 6.22
N LEU A 105 -4.15 12.80 5.28
CA LEU A 105 -4.65 13.53 4.12
C LEU A 105 -5.48 12.64 3.18
N VAL A 106 -5.08 11.38 2.93
CA VAL A 106 -5.90 10.41 2.19
C VAL A 106 -7.29 10.30 2.80
N GLY A 107 -7.37 10.16 4.13
CA GLY A 107 -8.65 10.00 4.84
C GLY A 107 -9.53 11.22 4.72
N VAL A 108 -8.96 12.42 4.91
CA VAL A 108 -9.70 13.69 4.75
C VAL A 108 -10.22 13.84 3.32
N VAL A 109 -9.36 13.66 2.31
CA VAL A 109 -9.74 13.80 0.90
C VAL A 109 -10.79 12.75 0.50
N ALA A 110 -10.65 11.51 0.95
CA ALA A 110 -11.63 10.46 0.71
C ALA A 110 -12.99 10.76 1.37
N VAL A 111 -13.02 11.25 2.61
CA VAL A 111 -14.29 11.65 3.24
C VAL A 111 -14.96 12.78 2.46
N ILE A 112 -14.22 13.79 2.02
CA ILE A 112 -14.76 14.88 1.20
C ILE A 112 -15.34 14.32 -0.12
N GLY A 113 -14.64 13.40 -0.79
CA GLY A 113 -15.14 12.73 -1.99
C GLY A 113 -16.37 11.85 -1.76
N LEU A 114 -16.51 11.21 -0.59
CA LEU A 114 -17.72 10.47 -0.22
C LEU A 114 -18.91 11.40 0.01
N VAL A 115 -18.68 12.51 0.70
CA VAL A 115 -19.72 13.53 0.90
C VAL A 115 -20.20 14.05 -0.45
N ALA A 116 -19.29 14.30 -1.40
CA ALA A 116 -19.64 14.74 -2.74
C ALA A 116 -20.62 13.78 -3.46
N ILE A 117 -20.31 12.48 -3.47
CA ILE A 117 -21.16 11.50 -4.15
C ILE A 117 -22.48 11.22 -3.42
N ILE A 118 -22.46 11.22 -2.09
CA ILE A 118 -23.68 11.02 -1.30
C ILE A 118 -24.65 12.16 -1.55
N GLN A 119 -24.17 13.40 -1.49
CA GLN A 119 -25.00 14.57 -1.78
C GLN A 119 -25.52 14.52 -3.22
N ALA A 120 -24.66 14.28 -4.22
CA ALA A 120 -25.08 14.21 -5.61
C ALA A 120 -26.18 13.17 -5.84
N LYS A 121 -26.06 11.97 -5.24
CA LYS A 121 -27.09 10.92 -5.32
C LYS A 121 -28.41 11.29 -4.65
N ILE A 122 -28.35 12.01 -3.53
CA ILE A 122 -29.54 12.52 -2.85
C ILE A 122 -30.28 13.52 -3.76
N TYR A 123 -29.55 14.47 -4.36
CA TYR A 123 -30.14 15.46 -5.26
C TYR A 123 -30.69 14.85 -6.55
N SER A 124 -30.01 13.85 -7.10
CA SER A 124 -30.44 13.16 -8.33
C SER A 124 -31.42 12.01 -8.07
N HIS A 125 -31.88 11.82 -6.83
CA HIS A 125 -32.74 10.70 -6.40
C HIS A 125 -32.24 9.32 -6.88
N SER A 126 -30.92 9.13 -6.89
CA SER A 126 -30.29 7.91 -7.38
C SER A 126 -29.99 6.94 -6.24
N ASP A 127 -30.21 5.64 -6.47
CA ASP A 127 -30.00 4.62 -5.45
C ASP A 127 -28.55 4.53 -4.98
N HIS A 128 -28.36 4.26 -3.68
CA HIS A 128 -27.06 4.02 -3.08
C HIS A 128 -26.68 2.53 -3.13
N MET A 129 -25.37 2.23 -3.10
CA MET A 129 -24.84 0.89 -2.83
C MET A 129 -25.34 -0.26 -3.75
N TYR A 130 -25.73 0.01 -4.99
CA TYR A 130 -26.14 -1.05 -5.93
C TYR A 130 -25.00 -1.59 -6.81
N SER A 131 -23.96 -0.79 -7.08
CA SER A 131 -22.88 -1.18 -8.00
C SER A 131 -21.73 -1.90 -7.30
N VAL A 132 -21.00 -2.72 -8.05
CA VAL A 132 -19.77 -3.38 -7.56
C VAL A 132 -18.74 -2.35 -7.13
N HIS A 133 -18.68 -1.19 -7.79
CA HIS A 133 -17.84 -0.06 -7.37
C HIS A 133 -18.19 0.39 -5.94
N ALA A 134 -19.48 0.57 -5.63
CA ALA A 134 -19.90 1.04 -4.32
C ALA A 134 -19.56 0.04 -3.20
N TRP A 135 -19.76 -1.26 -3.42
CA TRP A 135 -19.40 -2.31 -2.46
C TRP A 135 -17.88 -2.45 -2.27
N THR A 136 -17.12 -2.46 -3.37
CA THR A 136 -15.65 -2.56 -3.30
C THR A 136 -15.04 -1.30 -2.65
N GLY A 137 -15.59 -0.12 -2.94
CA GLY A 137 -15.21 1.14 -2.29
C GLY A 137 -15.48 1.16 -0.79
N ALA A 138 -16.66 0.69 -0.36
CA ALA A 138 -16.98 0.59 1.06
C ALA A 138 -16.02 -0.35 1.81
N ILE A 139 -15.69 -1.51 1.22
CA ILE A 139 -14.72 -2.44 1.81
C ILE A 139 -13.32 -1.83 1.85
N ALA A 140 -12.87 -1.17 0.77
CA ALA A 140 -11.57 -0.54 0.70
C ALA A 140 -11.41 0.58 1.74
N LEU A 141 -12.44 1.41 1.92
CA LEU A 141 -12.48 2.47 2.92
C LEU A 141 -12.51 1.92 4.34
N LEU A 142 -13.30 0.87 4.60
CA LEU A 142 -13.32 0.20 5.90
C LEU A 142 -11.93 -0.34 6.26
N LEU A 143 -11.29 -1.06 5.34
CA LEU A 143 -9.93 -1.56 5.51
C LEU A 143 -8.94 -0.42 5.75
N TYR A 144 -9.06 0.67 4.99
CA TYR A 144 -8.23 1.86 5.15
C TYR A 144 -8.37 2.49 6.55
N PHE A 145 -9.59 2.73 7.04
CA PHE A 145 -9.78 3.36 8.35
C PHE A 145 -9.34 2.45 9.50
N LEU A 146 -9.64 1.16 9.42
CA LEU A 146 -9.10 0.18 10.37
C LEU A 146 -7.58 0.22 10.38
N GLN A 147 -6.97 0.29 9.20
CA GLN A 147 -5.52 0.28 9.09
C GLN A 147 -4.87 1.58 9.58
N TYR A 148 -5.51 2.72 9.32
CA TYR A 148 -5.11 4.01 9.85
C TYR A 148 -5.15 4.04 11.38
N VAL A 149 -6.24 3.57 11.99
CA VAL A 149 -6.38 3.50 13.46
C VAL A 149 -5.36 2.55 14.07
N VAL A 150 -5.21 1.34 13.54
CA VAL A 150 -4.22 0.37 14.03
C VAL A 150 -2.81 0.93 13.92
N GLY A 151 -2.47 1.57 12.79
CA GLY A 151 -1.17 2.21 12.59
C GLY A 151 -0.90 3.35 13.58
N LEU A 152 -1.89 4.22 13.79
CA LEU A 152 -1.81 5.32 14.75
C LEU A 152 -1.59 4.80 16.17
N LEU A 153 -2.40 3.83 16.60
CA LEU A 153 -2.30 3.25 17.94
C LEU A 153 -0.97 2.53 18.14
N ALA A 154 -0.53 1.69 17.19
CA ALA A 154 0.66 0.88 17.34
C ALA A 154 1.98 1.68 17.25
N PHE A 155 2.07 2.62 16.30
CA PHE A 155 3.33 3.30 15.97
C PHE A 155 3.48 4.70 16.56
N VAL A 156 2.38 5.34 16.98
CA VAL A 156 2.41 6.67 17.60
C VAL A 156 2.08 6.59 19.08
N VAL A 157 0.94 6.00 19.44
CA VAL A 157 0.43 6.04 20.82
C VAL A 157 1.15 5.03 21.72
N PHE A 158 1.15 3.75 21.36
CA PHE A 158 1.62 2.67 22.22
C PHE A 158 3.03 2.15 21.91
N LYS A 159 3.74 2.78 20.98
CA LYS A 159 5.06 2.32 20.51
C LYS A 159 6.06 2.02 21.63
N ARG A 160 6.06 2.85 22.70
CA ARG A 160 6.97 2.68 23.86
C ARG A 160 6.50 1.62 24.86
N GLY A 161 5.22 1.24 24.85
CA GLY A 161 4.63 0.26 25.77
C GLY A 161 4.45 -1.14 25.19
N LEU A 162 4.59 -1.31 23.87
CA LEU A 162 4.43 -2.62 23.22
C LEU A 162 5.68 -3.49 23.37
N ALA A 163 5.47 -4.76 23.70
CA ALA A 163 6.53 -5.77 23.67
C ALA A 163 7.14 -5.87 22.25
N PRO A 164 8.47 -6.06 22.11
CA PRO A 164 9.13 -6.12 20.79
C PRO A 164 8.55 -7.16 19.85
N HIS A 165 8.08 -8.30 20.38
CA HIS A 165 7.42 -9.34 19.59
C HIS A 165 6.08 -8.86 19.01
N ALA A 166 5.23 -8.25 19.83
CA ALA A 166 3.94 -7.73 19.40
C ALA A 166 4.11 -6.65 18.33
N LEU A 167 5.07 -5.74 18.50
CA LEU A 167 5.37 -4.70 17.51
C LEU A 167 5.77 -5.29 16.15
N ARG A 168 6.56 -6.36 16.12
CA ARG A 168 6.93 -7.05 14.87
C ARG A 168 5.72 -7.67 14.18
N VAL A 169 4.86 -8.36 14.93
CA VAL A 169 3.65 -8.99 14.39
C VAL A 169 2.70 -7.92 13.81
N VAL A 170 2.46 -6.84 14.56
CA VAL A 170 1.62 -5.73 14.08
C VAL A 170 2.24 -5.07 12.86
N THR A 171 3.57 -4.88 12.82
CA THR A 171 4.26 -4.32 11.64
C THR A 171 4.07 -5.19 10.40
N TYR A 172 4.18 -6.51 10.54
CA TYR A 172 3.97 -7.44 9.42
C TYR A 172 2.54 -7.34 8.86
N TRP A 173 1.53 -7.45 9.73
CA TRP A 173 0.13 -7.37 9.31
C TRP A 173 -0.25 -5.98 8.81
N HIS A 174 0.28 -4.92 9.43
CA HIS A 174 0.07 -3.55 8.98
C HIS A 174 0.59 -3.34 7.56
N ALA A 175 1.81 -3.81 7.28
CA ALA A 175 2.39 -3.75 5.94
C ALA A 175 1.63 -4.63 4.93
N ALA A 176 1.21 -5.84 5.32
CA ALA A 176 0.48 -6.75 4.42
C ALA A 176 -0.89 -6.20 4.03
N LEU A 177 -1.72 -5.85 5.02
CA LEU A 177 -3.06 -5.31 4.82
C LEU A 177 -3.03 -3.89 4.25
N GLY A 178 -1.99 -3.10 4.52
CA GLY A 178 -1.79 -1.79 3.89
C GLY A 178 -1.62 -1.90 2.37
N LYS A 179 -0.83 -2.88 1.89
CA LYS A 179 -0.70 -3.18 0.46
C LYS A 179 -2.03 -3.62 -0.15
N LEU A 180 -2.74 -4.53 0.52
CA LEU A 180 -4.06 -4.99 0.09
C LEU A 180 -5.04 -3.81 -0.07
N THR A 181 -5.06 -2.91 0.92
CA THR A 181 -5.90 -1.70 0.93
C THR A 181 -5.56 -0.77 -0.24
N PHE A 182 -4.28 -0.56 -0.51
CA PHE A 182 -3.84 0.25 -1.64
C PHE A 182 -4.35 -0.31 -2.98
N PHE A 183 -4.15 -1.61 -3.23
CA PHE A 183 -4.63 -2.24 -4.47
C PHE A 183 -6.15 -2.28 -4.57
N ALA A 184 -6.86 -2.49 -3.45
CA ALA A 184 -8.31 -2.40 -3.41
C ALA A 184 -8.81 -0.99 -3.77
N GLY A 185 -8.17 0.05 -3.25
CA GLY A 185 -8.48 1.45 -3.57
C GLY A 185 -8.24 1.78 -5.05
N ILE A 186 -7.09 1.38 -5.61
CA ILE A 186 -6.80 1.55 -7.04
C ILE A 186 -7.80 0.79 -7.91
N GLY A 187 -8.08 -0.48 -7.60
CA GLY A 187 -9.08 -1.29 -8.32
C GLY A 187 -10.47 -0.68 -8.25
N CYS A 188 -10.87 -0.14 -7.09
CA CYS A 188 -12.13 0.58 -6.93
C CYS A 188 -12.20 1.84 -7.79
N CYS A 189 -11.12 2.63 -7.87
CA CYS A 189 -11.06 3.82 -8.74
C CYS A 189 -11.26 3.43 -10.21
N ILE A 190 -10.56 2.39 -10.68
CA ILE A 190 -10.67 1.89 -12.06
C ILE A 190 -12.10 1.42 -12.35
N ASN A 191 -12.73 0.68 -11.43
CA ASN A 191 -14.11 0.24 -11.60
C ASN A 191 -15.09 1.43 -11.64
N GLY A 192 -14.87 2.45 -10.80
CA GLY A 192 -15.70 3.67 -10.81
C GLY A 192 -15.57 4.48 -12.09
N TRP A 193 -14.37 4.52 -12.67
CA TRP A 193 -14.16 5.15 -13.97
C TRP A 193 -14.90 4.40 -15.08
N ALA A 194 -14.88 3.06 -15.05
CA ALA A 194 -15.64 2.24 -15.99
C ALA A 194 -17.16 2.47 -15.86
N ASP A 195 -17.70 2.53 -14.62
CA ASP A 195 -19.12 2.82 -14.38
C ASP A 195 -19.51 4.18 -15.00
N ILE A 196 -18.71 5.24 -14.77
CA ILE A 196 -18.98 6.57 -15.33
C ILE A 196 -18.85 6.59 -16.85
N GLN A 197 -17.85 5.89 -17.41
CA GLN A 197 -17.71 5.77 -18.85
C GLN A 197 -18.93 5.10 -19.47
N MET A 198 -19.43 4.00 -18.88
CA MET A 198 -20.64 3.33 -19.37
C MET A 198 -21.89 4.23 -19.29
N MET A 199 -22.04 5.01 -18.22
CA MET A 199 -23.14 5.97 -18.09
C MET A 199 -23.06 7.07 -19.16
N MET A 200 -21.87 7.58 -19.47
CA MET A 200 -21.66 8.66 -20.45
C MET A 200 -21.72 8.19 -21.91
N MET A 201 -21.58 6.88 -22.17
CA MET A 201 -21.58 6.32 -23.52
C MET A 201 -22.98 6.17 -24.14
N SER A 202 -24.08 6.40 -23.41
CA SER A 202 -25.42 6.28 -24.00
C SER A 202 -25.64 7.37 -25.06
N GLY A 203 -25.63 6.98 -26.34
CA GLY A 203 -25.85 7.89 -27.47
C GLY A 203 -24.60 8.60 -28.00
N GLN A 204 -23.40 8.27 -27.53
CA GLN A 204 -22.12 8.84 -28.01
C GLN A 204 -21.34 7.85 -28.89
N PRO A 205 -20.46 8.31 -29.80
CA PRO A 205 -19.62 7.43 -30.60
C PRO A 205 -18.70 6.56 -29.71
N THR A 206 -18.72 5.25 -29.94
CA THR A 206 -17.93 4.26 -29.17
C THR A 206 -16.43 4.55 -29.15
N TYR A 207 -15.91 5.25 -30.16
CA TYR A 207 -14.49 5.61 -30.32
C TYR A 207 -14.23 7.13 -30.21
N GLY A 208 -15.03 7.85 -29.42
CA GLY A 208 -14.73 9.25 -29.10
C GLY A 208 -13.40 9.42 -28.36
N SER A 209 -12.71 10.55 -28.57
CA SER A 209 -11.44 10.87 -27.89
C SER A 209 -11.56 10.82 -26.37
N ALA A 210 -12.70 11.27 -25.84
CA ALA A 210 -13.10 11.17 -24.43
C ALA A 210 -13.09 9.74 -23.89
N THR A 211 -13.75 8.82 -24.60
CA THR A 211 -13.83 7.39 -24.28
C THR A 211 -12.46 6.72 -24.32
N LEU A 212 -11.65 7.03 -25.33
CA LEU A 212 -10.29 6.50 -25.45
C LEU A 212 -9.38 7.01 -24.33
N LEU A 213 -9.52 8.28 -23.95
CA LEU A 213 -8.71 8.90 -22.90
C LEU A 213 -9.02 8.28 -21.53
N ALA A 214 -10.29 8.06 -21.22
CA ALA A 214 -10.72 7.37 -20.00
C ALA A 214 -10.16 5.93 -19.94
N SER A 215 -10.33 5.16 -21.03
CA SER A 215 -9.80 3.79 -21.13
C SER A 215 -8.28 3.74 -21.00
N ALA A 216 -7.56 4.62 -21.72
CA ALA A 216 -6.10 4.69 -21.66
C ALA A 216 -5.61 5.05 -20.25
N SER A 217 -6.30 5.96 -19.56
CA SER A 217 -5.97 6.35 -18.19
C SER A 217 -6.17 5.19 -17.22
N ALA A 218 -7.27 4.42 -17.37
CA ALA A 218 -7.54 3.25 -16.55
C ALA A 218 -6.46 2.16 -16.73
N VAL A 219 -6.04 1.91 -17.98
CA VAL A 219 -4.94 0.98 -18.30
C VAL A 219 -3.61 1.49 -17.72
N ALA A 220 -3.36 2.80 -17.79
CA ALA A 220 -2.17 3.39 -17.17
C ALA A 220 -2.17 3.23 -15.65
N TYR A 221 -3.32 3.37 -14.98
CA TYR A 221 -3.47 3.11 -13.54
C TYR A 221 -3.15 1.64 -13.18
N TRP A 222 -3.58 0.68 -14.00
CA TRP A 222 -3.18 -0.73 -13.85
C TRP A 222 -1.66 -0.89 -13.98
N GLY A 223 -1.05 -0.32 -15.02
CA GLY A 223 0.40 -0.37 -15.22
C GLY A 223 1.19 0.23 -14.06
N LEU A 224 0.77 1.39 -13.57
CA LEU A 224 1.38 2.04 -12.41
C LEU A 224 1.20 1.23 -11.12
N SER A 225 0.06 0.58 -10.94
CA SER A 225 -0.15 -0.31 -9.80
C SER A 225 0.80 -1.52 -9.84
N ALA A 226 1.08 -2.07 -11.02
CA ALA A 226 2.07 -3.14 -11.19
C ALA A 226 3.49 -2.65 -10.87
N CYS A 227 3.87 -1.45 -11.30
CA CYS A 227 5.13 -0.82 -10.91
C CYS A 227 5.23 -0.61 -9.39
N MET A 228 4.13 -0.18 -8.75
CA MET A 228 4.05 -0.06 -7.29
C MET A 228 4.19 -1.41 -6.60
N CYS A 229 3.55 -2.47 -7.11
CA CYS A 229 3.73 -3.82 -6.59
C CYS A 229 5.21 -4.23 -6.59
N GLN A 230 5.91 -4.01 -7.70
CA GLN A 230 7.34 -4.27 -7.79
C GLN A 230 8.15 -3.45 -6.78
N LEU A 231 7.88 -2.15 -6.64
CA LEU A 231 8.55 -1.28 -5.65
C LEU A 231 8.30 -1.73 -4.21
N MET A 232 7.13 -2.29 -3.91
CA MET A 232 6.79 -2.81 -2.58
C MET A 232 7.47 -4.16 -2.27
N LEU A 233 7.77 -4.95 -3.31
CA LEU A 233 8.46 -6.24 -3.19
C LEU A 233 9.99 -6.09 -3.13
N VAL A 234 10.53 -5.02 -3.73
CA VAL A 234 11.96 -4.72 -3.69
C VAL A 234 12.33 -4.15 -2.31
N ASN A 235 13.47 -4.61 -1.78
CA ASN A 235 14.05 -4.05 -0.59
C ASN A 235 14.61 -2.66 -0.92
N SER A 236 14.31 -1.68 -0.09
CA SER A 236 14.96 -0.38 -0.15
C SER A 236 16.47 -0.55 0.08
N PRO A 237 17.33 0.37 -0.41
CA PRO A 237 18.78 0.31 -0.17
C PRO A 237 19.14 0.22 1.32
N ALA A 238 18.34 0.83 2.19
CA ALA A 238 18.51 0.74 3.64
C ALA A 238 18.18 -0.65 4.21
N GLU A 239 17.15 -1.31 3.67
CA GLU A 239 16.82 -2.71 4.01
C GLU A 239 17.92 -3.66 3.49
N GLU A 240 18.43 -3.43 2.27
CA GLU A 240 19.53 -4.22 1.72
C GLU A 240 20.83 -4.09 2.53
N ALA A 241 21.17 -2.87 2.97
CA ALA A 241 22.32 -2.64 3.84
C ALA A 241 22.16 -3.37 5.19
N ALA A 242 21.01 -3.25 5.83
CA ALA A 242 20.73 -3.93 7.09
C ALA A 242 20.76 -5.46 6.96
N LEU A 243 20.22 -6.01 5.86
CA LEU A 243 20.29 -7.44 5.57
C LEU A 243 21.72 -7.90 5.30
N ARG A 244 22.53 -7.08 4.61
CA ARG A 244 23.95 -7.36 4.39
C ARG A 244 24.71 -7.42 5.70
N ASP A 245 24.51 -6.44 6.58
CA ASP A 245 25.18 -6.38 7.88
C ASP A 245 24.76 -7.55 8.78
N ALA A 246 23.47 -7.91 8.79
CA ALA A 246 22.97 -9.08 9.52
C ALA A 246 23.56 -10.40 9.00
N ARG A 247 23.70 -10.56 7.68
CA ARG A 247 24.34 -11.75 7.06
C ARG A 247 25.82 -11.84 7.43
N ILE A 248 26.53 -10.71 7.47
CA ILE A 248 27.94 -10.64 7.89
C ILE A 248 28.05 -11.03 9.36
N ALA A 249 27.22 -10.46 10.24
CA ALA A 249 27.23 -10.80 11.67
C ALA A 249 26.97 -12.29 11.91
N ALA A 250 25.99 -12.88 11.23
CA ALA A 250 25.69 -14.30 11.33
C ALA A 250 26.80 -15.20 10.77
N ALA A 251 27.55 -14.74 9.75
CA ALA A 251 28.69 -15.48 9.21
C ALA A 251 29.90 -15.45 10.17
N LEU A 252 30.11 -14.32 10.86
CA LEU A 252 31.16 -14.17 11.87
C LEU A 252 30.89 -15.04 13.09
N ASP A 253 29.65 -15.06 13.60
CA ASP A 253 29.22 -15.93 14.71
C ASP A 253 29.47 -17.41 14.39
N ARG A 254 29.09 -17.83 13.18
CA ARG A 254 29.31 -19.20 12.71
C ARG A 254 30.80 -19.58 12.67
N LYS A 255 31.67 -18.68 12.17
CA LYS A 255 33.14 -18.90 12.16
C LYS A 255 33.72 -18.95 13.57
N GLY A 256 33.27 -18.08 14.48
CA GLY A 256 33.70 -18.07 15.89
C GLY A 256 33.35 -19.38 16.61
N SER A 257 32.17 -19.95 16.35
CA SER A 257 31.77 -21.25 16.90
C SER A 257 32.63 -22.42 16.41
N VAL A 258 33.12 -22.37 15.17
CA VAL A 258 33.96 -23.42 14.56
C VAL A 258 35.39 -23.36 15.08
N THR A 259 35.94 -22.18 15.36
CA THR A 259 37.30 -22.02 15.88
C THR A 259 37.39 -22.20 17.40
N GLY A 260 36.28 -22.05 18.14
CA GLY A 260 36.21 -22.30 19.59
C GLY A 260 36.06 -23.77 19.97
N GLY A 261 35.76 -24.65 19.01
CA GLY A 261 35.71 -26.11 19.17
C GLY A 261 37.07 -26.77 18.89
N GLY A 262 38.13 -26.32 19.55
CA GLY A 262 39.45 -26.92 19.42
C GLY A 262 39.71 -27.98 20.51
N SER A 263 40.17 -29.16 20.08
CA SER A 263 41.23 -29.92 20.77
C SER A 263 40.96 -30.39 22.21
N SER A 264 40.52 -31.64 22.35
CA SER A 264 40.92 -32.50 23.47
C SER A 264 41.60 -33.77 22.93
N GLY A 265 42.85 -33.63 22.49
CA GLY A 265 43.77 -34.76 22.29
C GLY A 265 44.57 -34.98 23.57
N GLY A 266 44.48 -36.18 24.15
CA GLY A 266 45.20 -36.53 25.37
C GLY A 266 45.10 -38.02 25.73
N ALA A 267 45.97 -38.80 25.08
CA ALA A 267 46.62 -40.04 25.52
C ALA A 267 45.80 -41.29 25.90
N ASP A 268 45.98 -42.31 25.06
CA ASP A 268 45.81 -43.74 25.36
C ASP A 268 46.65 -44.19 26.57
N THR A 269 46.07 -45.01 27.45
CA THR A 269 46.75 -46.17 28.06
C THR A 269 45.73 -47.28 28.35
N PRO A 270 46.05 -48.56 28.12
CA PRO A 270 45.15 -49.69 28.38
C PRO A 270 45.43 -50.32 29.75
N SER A 271 44.39 -50.60 30.53
CA SER A 271 44.47 -51.59 31.61
C SER A 271 43.14 -52.32 31.82
N ASP A 272 43.24 -53.60 31.57
CA ASP A 272 42.35 -54.71 31.87
C ASP A 272 42.01 -54.77 33.38
N ALA A 273 40.73 -55.00 33.74
CA ALA A 273 40.30 -55.71 34.96
C ALA A 273 38.77 -55.74 35.10
N THR A 274 38.27 -56.95 34.89
CA THR A 274 37.06 -57.63 35.36
C THR A 274 36.41 -57.18 36.68
N ASP A 275 35.08 -57.38 36.70
CA ASP A 275 34.27 -57.98 37.79
C ASP A 275 33.47 -57.09 38.76
N GLY A 276 32.22 -57.52 39.00
CA GLY A 276 31.54 -57.34 40.29
C GLY A 276 30.53 -56.19 40.46
N SER A 277 29.30 -56.34 39.95
CA SER A 277 28.09 -55.98 40.73
C SER A 277 27.79 -57.14 41.71
N PRO A 278 27.12 -56.96 42.88
CA PRO A 278 25.98 -56.05 43.07
C PRO A 278 25.77 -55.45 44.50
N MET A 279 24.67 -54.69 44.63
CA MET A 279 23.81 -54.45 45.82
C MET A 279 24.01 -53.19 46.70
N ALA A 280 22.97 -52.35 46.62
CA ALA A 280 22.17 -51.74 47.69
C ALA A 280 22.83 -50.81 48.75
N VAL A 281 22.32 -49.57 48.87
CA VAL A 281 21.41 -49.13 49.96
C VAL A 281 21.01 -47.65 49.77
N GLN A 282 19.71 -47.48 49.54
CA GLN A 282 18.76 -46.44 49.97
C GLN A 282 19.23 -45.36 50.98
N GLN A 283 19.01 -44.06 50.69
CA GLN A 283 18.16 -43.13 51.47
C GLN A 283 18.25 -41.64 51.03
N HIS A 284 17.06 -41.01 50.92
CA HIS A 284 16.65 -39.60 51.15
C HIS A 284 17.40 -38.43 50.45
N GLY A 285 16.77 -37.38 49.93
CA GLY A 285 15.42 -36.86 50.16
C GLY A 285 15.04 -35.71 49.21
N TYR A 286 13.82 -35.23 49.43
CA TYR A 286 12.96 -34.36 48.63
C TYR A 286 13.41 -32.89 48.42
N ALA A 287 12.92 -32.32 47.31
CA ALA A 287 12.33 -30.98 47.10
C ALA A 287 13.21 -29.72 47.34
N ALA A 288 13.08 -28.63 46.59
CA ALA A 288 12.00 -28.12 45.74
C ALA A 288 12.58 -27.30 44.58
#